data_AF-A0A1B8QIA2-F1
#
_entry.id   AF-A0A1B8QIA2-F1
#
_cell.length_a   1.000
_cell.length_b   1.000
_cell.length_c   1.000
_cell.angle_alpha   90.00
_cell.angle_beta   90.00
_cell.angle_gamma   90.00
#
_symmetry.space_group_name_H-M   'P 1'
#
loop_
_entity.id
_entity.type
_entity.pdbx_description
1 polymer ?
#
loop_
_entity_poly.entity_id
_entity_poly.type
_entity_poly.pdbx_seq_one_letter_code
_entity_poly.pdbx_strand_id
1 'polypeptide(L)'
;MNKTAKLTLTAVMTCALLLSGCSTLKGIGKKDSNVIASAEKSETGYYQDAQTALEKNRYNEAMTALNGLRTFYPTGQYAEQALLDLIYAQYRANDFEAVIKSTAEFIRSYPTSRHVDYALYVQGVTNMGGAPKASRLFNLDQSQRDVSYLRLAFQDFSNLIQYFPDSAYAPDAAQRMRAIYNDFAEHELVAARWYVKRGAYVAAANRAKWVFQYFPQSGGVPEAIAILAYSNEKLGLTDTANQYKTLLQINYPQYLGANGQVNIGNNQSFAKKALSSVSFGRFGRAKDASTHQSGQYDGTTRTQIITSAQEIALPETTTEATTPKTGNTGNTRHIGLGLPDDEAQVGNISQTPR
;
A
#
# COMPACT_ATOMS: atom_id res chain seq x y z
N MET A 1 66.59 -15.49 -32.31
CA MET A 1 66.26 -14.55 -31.21
C MET A 1 66.51 -15.23 -29.88
N ASN A 2 67.54 -14.77 -29.16
CA ASN A 2 67.99 -15.34 -27.89
C ASN A 2 66.89 -15.26 -26.83
N LYS A 3 66.76 -16.29 -25.98
CA LYS A 3 65.71 -16.37 -24.94
C LYS A 3 65.70 -15.15 -24.01
N THR A 4 66.86 -14.54 -23.78
CA THR A 4 67.03 -13.31 -23.01
C THR A 4 66.37 -12.10 -23.68
N ALA A 5 66.47 -11.97 -25.00
CA ALA A 5 65.83 -10.88 -25.76
C ALA A 5 64.30 -10.99 -25.79
N LYS A 6 63.76 -12.20 -25.72
CA LYS A 6 62.31 -12.41 -25.62
C LYS A 6 61.77 -12.03 -24.24
N LEU A 7 62.54 -12.30 -23.17
CA LEU A 7 62.15 -11.97 -21.80
C LEU A 7 62.20 -10.47 -21.50
N THR A 8 63.17 -9.76 -22.07
CA THR A 8 63.26 -8.30 -21.96
C THR A 8 62.16 -7.59 -22.75
N LEU A 9 61.78 -8.14 -23.91
CA LEU A 9 60.71 -7.56 -24.73
C LEU A 9 59.33 -7.71 -24.09
N THR A 10 59.04 -8.86 -23.46
CA THR A 10 57.79 -9.04 -22.71
C THR A 10 57.72 -8.15 -21.48
N ALA A 11 58.81 -7.99 -20.72
CA ALA A 11 58.83 -7.12 -19.54
C ALA A 11 58.57 -5.64 -19.87
N VAL A 12 59.12 -5.14 -20.99
CA VAL A 12 58.89 -3.75 -21.44
C VAL A 12 57.45 -3.55 -21.93
N MET A 13 56.87 -4.56 -22.59
CA MET A 13 55.50 -4.49 -23.10
C MET A 13 54.44 -4.58 -21.98
N THR A 14 54.71 -5.32 -20.90
CA THR A 14 53.83 -5.35 -19.71
C THR A 14 53.93 -4.08 -18.88
N CYS A 15 55.11 -3.44 -18.81
CA CYS A 15 55.28 -2.18 -18.09
C CYS A 15 54.58 -1.00 -18.79
N ALA A 16 54.52 -1.01 -20.13
CA ALA A 16 53.81 0.02 -20.91
C ALA A 16 52.28 -0.02 -20.73
N LEU A 17 51.70 -1.19 -20.42
CA LEU A 17 50.25 -1.34 -20.18
C LEU A 17 49.82 -0.85 -18.79
N LEU A 18 50.75 -0.74 -17.83
CA LEU A 18 50.45 -0.29 -16.46
C LEU A 18 50.51 1.24 -16.29
N LEU A 19 51.09 1.98 -17.24
CA LEU A 19 51.16 3.45 -17.18
C LEU A 19 49.92 4.17 -17.76
N SER A 20 49.02 3.45 -18.44
CA SER A 20 47.78 4.02 -19.01
C SER A 20 46.67 4.27 -17.97
N GLY A 21 46.90 3.95 -16.69
CA GLY A 21 45.89 4.00 -15.63
C GLY A 21 45.83 5.30 -14.80
N CYS A 22 46.78 6.23 -14.96
CA CYS A 22 46.90 7.39 -14.06
C CYS A 22 46.10 8.65 -14.47
N SER A 23 45.35 8.66 -15.56
CA SER A 23 44.48 9.79 -15.92
C SER A 23 43.12 9.78 -15.20
N THR A 24 42.72 8.66 -14.58
CA THR A 24 41.41 8.51 -13.93
C THR A 24 41.40 8.97 -12.46
N LEU A 25 42.56 9.23 -11.85
CA LEU A 25 42.68 9.62 -10.43
C LEU A 25 42.90 11.13 -10.20
N LYS A 26 42.77 11.96 -11.24
CA LYS A 26 42.94 13.44 -11.13
C LYS A 26 41.64 14.19 -10.83
N GLY A 27 40.53 13.47 -10.61
CA GLY A 27 39.18 14.04 -10.43
C GLY A 27 38.56 13.89 -9.04
N ILE A 28 39.24 13.30 -8.05
CA ILE A 28 38.63 12.92 -6.76
C ILE A 28 38.60 14.08 -5.73
N GLY A 29 39.17 15.26 -6.01
CA GLY A 29 39.29 16.33 -4.99
C GLY A 29 39.00 17.76 -5.42
N LYS A 30 38.47 18.04 -6.61
CA LYS A 30 38.19 19.41 -7.09
C LYS A 30 36.91 19.52 -7.93
N LYS A 31 35.78 19.00 -7.43
CA LYS A 31 34.52 19.07 -8.19
C LYS A 31 33.63 20.26 -7.84
N ASP A 32 33.82 20.91 -6.69
CA ASP A 32 32.82 21.86 -6.21
C ASP A 32 33.01 23.29 -6.75
N SER A 33 34.25 23.73 -6.98
CA SER A 33 34.53 25.12 -7.39
C SER A 33 34.24 25.41 -8.87
N ASN A 34 34.21 24.40 -9.75
CA ASN A 34 34.07 24.63 -11.20
C ASN A 34 32.60 24.64 -11.66
N VAL A 35 31.73 23.92 -10.95
CA VAL A 35 30.29 23.86 -11.26
C VAL A 35 29.61 25.18 -10.90
N ILE A 36 29.92 25.76 -9.75
CA ILE A 36 29.39 27.07 -9.31
C ILE A 36 29.85 28.20 -10.25
N ALA A 37 31.08 28.14 -10.77
CA ALA A 37 31.58 29.13 -11.72
C ALA A 37 30.83 29.14 -13.06
N SER A 38 30.09 28.07 -13.37
CA SER A 38 29.24 27.95 -14.56
C SER A 38 27.77 28.30 -14.29
N ALA A 39 27.41 28.67 -13.05
CA ALA A 39 26.05 29.03 -12.70
C ALA A 39 25.67 30.38 -13.31
N GLU A 40 24.52 30.44 -13.98
CA GLU A 40 24.05 31.67 -14.64
C GLU A 40 23.53 32.71 -13.63
N LYS A 41 23.10 32.25 -12.44
CA LYS A 41 22.46 33.06 -11.40
C LYS A 41 22.94 32.67 -10.01
N SER A 42 22.76 33.57 -9.05
CA SER A 42 22.94 33.26 -7.63
C SER A 42 21.89 32.26 -7.14
N GLU A 43 22.16 31.60 -6.00
CA GLU A 43 21.21 30.69 -5.36
C GLU A 43 19.84 31.35 -5.14
N THR A 44 19.84 32.56 -4.55
CA THR A 44 18.63 33.35 -4.33
C THR A 44 17.93 33.70 -5.64
N GLY A 45 18.68 33.99 -6.71
CA GLY A 45 18.12 34.29 -8.03
C GLY A 45 17.34 33.12 -8.61
N TYR A 46 17.93 31.91 -8.59
CA TYR A 46 17.20 30.70 -9.01
C TYR A 46 15.96 30.44 -8.15
N TYR A 47 16.05 30.64 -6.83
CA TYR A 47 14.91 30.41 -5.94
C TYR A 47 13.77 31.41 -6.18
N GLN A 48 14.08 32.70 -6.37
CA GLN A 48 13.09 33.73 -6.66
C GLN A 48 12.39 33.50 -8.01
N ASP A 49 13.13 33.09 -9.03
CA ASP A 49 12.56 32.71 -10.32
C ASP A 49 11.60 31.53 -10.18
N ALA A 50 11.99 30.51 -9.41
CA ALA A 50 11.15 29.36 -9.12
C ALA A 50 9.85 29.78 -8.41
N GLN A 51 9.93 30.60 -7.35
CA GLN A 51 8.77 31.09 -6.61
C GLN A 51 7.83 31.89 -7.52
N THR A 52 8.37 32.81 -8.32
CA THR A 52 7.59 33.61 -9.28
C THR A 52 6.87 32.72 -10.30
N ALA A 53 7.53 31.65 -10.77
CA ALA A 53 6.93 30.69 -11.68
C ALA A 53 5.83 29.85 -10.99
N LEU A 54 6.03 29.43 -9.74
CA LEU A 54 5.04 28.70 -8.95
C LEU A 54 3.79 29.52 -8.69
N GLU A 55 3.93 30.79 -8.29
CA GLU A 55 2.82 31.73 -8.10
C GLU A 55 2.00 31.91 -9.38
N LYS A 56 2.67 31.89 -10.54
CA LYS A 56 2.03 31.96 -11.87
C LYS A 56 1.54 30.62 -12.39
N ASN A 57 1.61 29.55 -11.60
CA ASN A 57 1.27 28.16 -11.97
C ASN A 57 2.06 27.62 -13.18
N ARG A 58 3.27 28.14 -13.42
CA ARG A 58 4.17 27.73 -14.50
C ARG A 58 5.13 26.64 -14.02
N TYR A 59 4.61 25.44 -13.82
CA TYR A 59 5.36 24.36 -13.15
C TYR A 59 6.64 23.94 -13.89
N ASN A 60 6.64 23.91 -15.22
CA ASN A 60 7.84 23.56 -15.99
C ASN A 60 8.97 24.60 -15.83
N GLU A 61 8.62 25.89 -15.82
CA GLU A 61 9.58 26.98 -15.57
C GLU A 61 10.13 26.87 -14.14
N ALA A 62 9.26 26.62 -13.16
CA ALA A 62 9.66 26.41 -11.77
C ALA A 62 10.60 25.21 -11.61
N MET A 63 10.26 24.06 -12.20
CA MET A 63 11.10 22.86 -12.17
C MET A 63 12.48 23.11 -12.78
N THR A 64 12.56 23.90 -13.86
CA THR A 64 13.83 24.25 -14.50
C THR A 64 14.70 25.08 -13.54
N ALA A 65 14.12 26.12 -12.92
CA ALA A 65 14.84 26.97 -11.96
C ALA A 65 15.27 26.18 -10.70
N LEU A 66 14.40 25.33 -10.17
CA LEU A 66 14.67 24.50 -8.99
C LEU A 66 15.76 23.45 -9.24
N ASN A 67 15.74 22.79 -10.40
CA ASN A 67 16.80 21.86 -10.79
C ASN A 67 18.13 22.59 -11.03
N GLY A 68 18.09 23.80 -11.59
CA GLY A 68 19.26 24.68 -11.69
C GLY A 68 19.85 24.97 -10.32
N LEU A 69 19.02 25.41 -9.37
CA LEU A 69 19.42 25.65 -7.97
C LEU A 69 20.09 24.42 -7.37
N ARG A 70 19.45 23.25 -7.46
CA ARG A 70 19.98 22.00 -6.89
C ARG A 70 21.27 21.54 -7.54
N THR A 71 21.45 21.81 -8.83
CA THR A 71 22.66 21.43 -9.58
C THR A 71 23.86 22.28 -9.17
N PHE A 72 23.65 23.60 -9.07
CA PHE A 72 24.73 24.54 -8.80
C PHE A 72 24.96 24.78 -7.30
N TYR A 73 23.92 24.66 -6.47
CA TYR A 73 23.93 24.97 -5.03
C TYR A 73 23.30 23.82 -4.20
N PRO A 74 23.86 22.59 -4.25
CA PRO A 74 23.27 21.40 -3.62
C PRO A 74 23.17 21.46 -2.08
N THR A 75 24.00 22.28 -1.44
CA THR A 75 24.02 22.49 0.03
C THR A 75 23.72 23.93 0.42
N GLY A 76 23.03 24.66 -0.46
CA GLY A 76 22.65 26.05 -0.23
C GLY A 76 21.57 26.22 0.85
N GLN A 77 21.33 27.46 1.27
CA GLN A 77 20.30 27.80 2.26
C GLN A 77 18.89 27.38 1.83
N TYR A 78 18.61 27.42 0.52
CA TYR A 78 17.32 27.07 -0.07
C TYR A 78 17.26 25.62 -0.56
N ALA A 79 18.32 24.81 -0.40
CA ALA A 79 18.38 23.48 -0.99
C ALA A 79 17.24 22.56 -0.52
N GLU A 80 16.94 22.54 0.78
CA GLU A 80 15.85 21.75 1.36
C GLU A 80 14.48 22.20 0.83
N GLN A 81 14.20 23.51 0.92
CA GLN A 81 12.93 24.09 0.47
C GLN A 81 12.75 23.93 -1.04
N ALA A 82 13.82 24.09 -1.83
CA ALA A 82 13.77 23.92 -3.28
C ALA A 82 13.40 22.48 -3.67
N LEU A 83 13.81 21.46 -2.90
CA LEU A 83 13.40 20.08 -3.16
C LEU A 83 11.92 19.86 -2.83
N LEU A 84 11.39 20.47 -1.76
CA LEU A 84 9.95 20.44 -1.45
C LEU A 84 9.12 21.11 -2.55
N ASP A 85 9.56 22.28 -3.00
CA ASP A 85 8.89 23.02 -4.07
C ASP A 85 8.96 22.27 -5.40
N LEU A 86 10.05 21.52 -5.63
CA LEU A 86 10.21 20.68 -6.81
C LEU A 86 9.22 19.51 -6.79
N ILE A 87 9.09 18.83 -5.64
CA ILE A 87 8.07 17.77 -5.43
C ILE A 87 6.68 18.33 -5.73
N TYR A 88 6.35 19.51 -5.20
CA TYR A 88 5.07 20.16 -5.46
C TYR A 88 4.87 20.48 -6.95
N ALA A 89 5.86 21.08 -7.61
CA ALA A 89 5.78 21.41 -9.03
C ALA A 89 5.58 20.17 -9.90
N GLN A 90 6.34 19.09 -9.64
CA GLN A 90 6.22 17.80 -10.31
C GLN A 90 4.84 17.19 -10.12
N TYR A 91 4.32 17.20 -8.89
CA TYR A 91 2.98 16.69 -8.58
C TYR A 91 1.91 17.48 -9.34
N ARG A 92 2.00 18.81 -9.35
CA ARG A 92 1.07 19.68 -10.09
C ARG A 92 1.18 19.51 -11.61
N ALA A 93 2.36 19.19 -12.13
CA ALA A 93 2.59 18.82 -13.52
C ALA A 93 2.07 17.40 -13.87
N ASN A 94 1.68 16.59 -12.88
CA ASN A 94 1.35 15.16 -13.00
C ASN A 94 2.55 14.28 -13.40
N ASP A 95 3.77 14.71 -13.08
CA ASP A 95 4.98 13.90 -13.27
C ASP A 95 5.23 13.03 -12.03
N PHE A 96 4.36 12.02 -11.86
CA PHE A 96 4.33 11.18 -10.67
C PHE A 96 5.60 10.34 -10.49
N GLU A 97 6.25 9.91 -11.58
CA GLU A 97 7.51 9.17 -11.49
C GLU A 97 8.61 10.06 -10.90
N ALA A 98 8.68 11.33 -11.33
CA ALA A 98 9.61 12.29 -10.76
C ALA A 98 9.28 12.61 -9.29
N VAL A 99 7.99 12.70 -8.93
CA VAL A 99 7.57 12.90 -7.53
C VAL A 99 8.12 11.80 -6.63
N ILE A 100 7.93 10.52 -6.98
CA ILE A 100 8.42 9.39 -6.17
C ILE A 100 9.94 9.45 -5.98
N LYS A 101 10.69 9.81 -7.03
CA LYS A 101 12.15 9.96 -6.94
C LYS A 101 12.53 11.12 -6.01
N SER A 102 11.89 12.27 -6.17
CA SER A 102 12.18 13.47 -5.38
C SER A 102 11.77 13.33 -3.91
N THR A 103 10.64 12.69 -3.60
CA THR A 103 10.23 12.41 -2.21
C THR A 103 11.18 11.44 -1.52
N ALA A 104 11.57 10.36 -2.21
CA ALA A 104 12.55 9.41 -1.68
C ALA A 104 13.92 10.08 -1.46
N GLU A 105 14.32 10.98 -2.36
CA GLU A 105 15.52 11.80 -2.18
C GLU A 105 15.40 12.72 -0.97
N PHE A 106 14.27 13.40 -0.78
CA PHE A 106 14.04 14.31 0.35
C PHE A 106 14.14 13.57 1.68
N ILE A 107 13.44 12.44 1.82
CA ILE A 107 13.45 11.61 3.03
C ILE A 107 14.87 11.12 3.35
N ARG A 108 15.64 10.73 2.33
CA ARG A 108 17.02 10.27 2.50
C ARG A 108 18.01 11.40 2.83
N SER A 109 17.83 12.56 2.22
CA SER A 109 18.80 13.68 2.32
C SER A 109 18.53 14.57 3.54
N TYR A 110 17.27 14.66 3.98
CA TYR A 110 16.82 15.50 5.09
C TYR A 110 15.99 14.72 6.12
N PRO A 111 16.51 13.62 6.70
CA PRO A 111 15.73 12.74 7.58
C PRO A 111 15.26 13.41 8.89
N THR A 112 15.91 14.49 9.32
CA THR A 112 15.55 15.26 10.52
C THR A 112 14.67 16.48 10.21
N SER A 113 14.24 16.65 8.96
CA SER A 113 13.38 17.77 8.57
C SER A 113 11.99 17.61 9.18
N ARG A 114 11.40 18.73 9.60
CA ARG A 114 10.00 18.80 10.01
C ARG A 114 9.00 18.52 8.87
N HIS A 115 9.47 18.47 7.62
CA HIS A 115 8.66 18.29 6.41
C HIS A 115 8.74 16.87 5.84
N VAL A 116 9.38 15.93 6.55
CA VAL A 116 9.40 14.52 6.15
C VAL A 116 7.99 13.92 6.13
N ASP A 117 7.12 14.36 7.04
CA ASP A 117 5.70 13.97 7.07
C ASP A 117 4.97 14.33 5.77
N TYR A 118 5.19 15.54 5.23
CA TYR A 118 4.67 15.96 3.93
C TYR A 118 5.23 15.11 2.79
N ALA A 119 6.54 14.83 2.79
CA ALA A 119 7.15 14.01 1.75
C ALA A 119 6.58 12.59 1.72
N LEU A 120 6.43 11.95 2.88
CA LEU A 120 5.76 10.64 3.02
C LEU A 120 4.31 10.70 2.55
N TYR A 121 3.58 11.76 2.91
CA TYR A 121 2.20 11.93 2.48
C TYR A 121 2.07 12.04 0.96
N VAL A 122 2.87 12.90 0.32
CA VAL A 122 2.85 13.09 -1.14
C VAL A 122 3.28 11.82 -1.85
N GLN A 123 4.27 11.09 -1.33
CA GLN A 123 4.69 9.80 -1.87
C GLN A 123 3.53 8.78 -1.83
N GLY A 124 2.86 8.65 -0.69
CA GLY A 124 1.71 7.76 -0.53
C GLY A 124 0.53 8.15 -1.42
N VAL A 125 0.19 9.44 -1.52
CA VAL A 125 -0.87 9.93 -2.42
C VAL A 125 -0.51 9.66 -3.88
N THR A 126 0.75 9.81 -4.25
CA THR A 126 1.23 9.56 -5.62
C THR A 126 1.17 8.08 -5.97
N ASN A 127 1.64 7.20 -5.08
CA ASN A 127 1.55 5.75 -5.23
C ASN A 127 0.08 5.28 -5.28
N MET A 128 -0.80 5.84 -4.43
CA MET A 128 -2.23 5.55 -4.44
C MET A 128 -2.89 6.01 -5.76
N GLY A 129 -2.43 7.15 -6.30
CA GLY A 129 -2.93 7.74 -7.54
C GLY A 129 -2.35 7.13 -8.82
N GLY A 130 -1.45 6.14 -8.72
CA GLY A 130 -0.60 5.52 -9.76
C GLY A 130 -1.29 4.86 -10.96
N ALA A 131 -2.57 5.15 -11.17
CA ALA A 131 -3.33 4.85 -12.36
C ALA A 131 -3.13 5.94 -13.45
N PRO A 132 -2.56 5.62 -14.64
CA PRO A 132 -2.49 6.54 -15.77
C PRO A 132 -3.89 7.04 -16.17
N LYS A 133 -3.96 8.29 -16.67
CA LYS A 133 -5.17 9.04 -17.07
C LYS A 133 -6.19 8.25 -17.90
N ALA A 134 -5.77 7.19 -18.62
CA ALA A 134 -6.64 6.34 -19.41
C ALA A 134 -7.71 5.57 -18.61
N SER A 135 -7.50 5.31 -17.31
CA SER A 135 -8.47 4.55 -16.48
C SER A 135 -9.42 5.40 -15.65
N ARG A 136 -9.25 6.72 -15.63
CA ARG A 136 -10.22 7.62 -14.95
C ARG A 136 -11.36 8.02 -15.89
N LEU A 137 -11.17 7.89 -17.20
CA LEU A 137 -12.19 8.19 -18.21
C LEU A 137 -13.24 7.09 -18.35
N PHE A 138 -12.90 5.88 -17.91
CA PHE A 138 -13.80 4.74 -17.93
C PHE A 138 -13.91 4.24 -16.49
N ASN A 139 -15.14 4.07 -15.98
CA ASN A 139 -15.44 3.46 -14.67
C ASN A 139 -15.02 1.97 -14.62
N LEU A 140 -13.79 1.63 -14.99
CA LEU A 140 -13.21 0.33 -14.73
C LEU A 140 -12.83 0.29 -13.26
N ASP A 141 -13.56 -0.56 -12.56
CA ASP A 141 -13.30 -1.09 -11.24
C ASP A 141 -11.78 -1.19 -10.97
N GLN A 142 -11.26 -0.30 -10.13
CA GLN A 142 -9.84 -0.20 -9.80
C GLN A 142 -9.32 -1.46 -9.12
N SER A 143 -10.22 -2.28 -8.54
CA SER A 143 -9.85 -3.52 -7.88
C SER A 143 -9.16 -4.50 -8.84
N GLN A 144 -9.43 -4.44 -10.15
CA GLN A 144 -8.84 -5.34 -11.15
C GLN A 144 -7.42 -4.94 -11.63
N ARG A 145 -6.85 -3.85 -11.11
CA ARG A 145 -5.55 -3.31 -11.56
C ARG A 145 -4.43 -3.74 -10.62
N ASP A 146 -3.18 -3.58 -11.06
CA ASP A 146 -1.99 -3.94 -10.30
C ASP A 146 -2.00 -3.31 -8.90
N VAL A 147 -2.27 -4.14 -7.89
CA VAL A 147 -2.37 -3.74 -6.48
C VAL A 147 -0.99 -3.46 -5.85
N SER A 148 0.11 -3.65 -6.58
CA SER A 148 1.47 -3.40 -6.08
C SER A 148 1.65 -1.95 -5.60
N TYR A 149 1.17 -0.97 -6.36
CA TYR A 149 1.24 0.45 -5.98
C TYR A 149 0.40 0.79 -4.75
N LEU A 150 -0.73 0.10 -4.53
CA LEU A 150 -1.54 0.28 -3.34
C LEU A 150 -0.81 -0.24 -2.08
N ARG A 151 0.00 -1.30 -2.20
CA ARG A 151 0.86 -1.76 -1.09
C ARG A 151 1.90 -0.72 -0.73
N LEU A 152 2.56 -0.13 -1.74
CA LEU A 152 3.53 0.95 -1.53
C LEU A 152 2.87 2.16 -0.85
N ALA A 153 1.72 2.60 -1.37
CA ALA A 153 0.95 3.68 -0.77
C ALA A 153 0.56 3.40 0.69
N PHE A 154 0.09 2.18 0.97
CA PHE A 154 -0.24 1.76 2.33
C PHE A 154 0.97 1.84 3.26
N GLN A 155 2.14 1.38 2.80
CA GLN A 155 3.37 1.46 3.56
C GLN A 155 3.80 2.91 3.81
N ASP A 156 3.69 3.79 2.81
CA ASP A 156 4.02 5.21 2.95
C ASP A 156 3.13 5.90 4.00
N PHE A 157 1.82 5.65 3.95
CA PHE A 157 0.87 6.18 4.94
C PHE A 157 1.08 5.56 6.33
N SER A 158 1.40 4.27 6.41
CA SER A 158 1.71 3.59 7.66
C SER A 158 2.95 4.19 8.32
N ASN A 159 4.02 4.42 7.54
CA ASN A 159 5.22 5.10 8.00
C ASN A 159 4.90 6.51 8.50
N LEU A 160 4.07 7.27 7.79
CA LEU A 160 3.65 8.60 8.22
C LEU A 160 2.96 8.56 9.58
N ILE A 161 1.98 7.68 9.78
CA ILE A 161 1.24 7.58 11.04
C ILE A 161 2.14 7.08 12.17
N GLN A 162 3.05 6.15 11.89
CA GLN A 162 3.96 5.58 12.87
C GLN A 162 4.99 6.59 13.36
N TYR A 163 5.63 7.33 12.44
CA TYR A 163 6.71 8.26 12.77
C TYR A 163 6.21 9.68 13.08
N PHE A 164 5.07 10.09 12.52
CA PHE A 164 4.51 11.44 12.64
C PHE A 164 3.01 11.39 13.00
N PRO A 165 2.63 10.82 14.16
CA PRO A 165 1.22 10.66 14.55
C PRO A 165 0.48 12.00 14.70
N ASP A 166 1.19 13.07 15.09
CA ASP A 166 0.64 14.42 15.28
C ASP A 166 0.66 15.27 13.99
N SER A 167 1.07 14.70 12.86
CA SER A 167 1.08 15.42 11.58
C SER A 167 -0.33 15.83 11.17
N ALA A 168 -0.46 17.01 10.56
CA ALA A 168 -1.71 17.46 9.94
C ALA A 168 -2.23 16.49 8.86
N TYR A 169 -1.35 15.67 8.28
CA TYR A 169 -1.68 14.70 7.24
C TYR A 169 -2.11 13.33 7.80
N ALA A 170 -1.85 13.03 9.07
CA ALA A 170 -2.12 11.72 9.66
C ALA A 170 -3.60 11.29 9.59
N PRO A 171 -4.60 12.17 9.86
CA PRO A 171 -6.00 11.79 9.76
C PRO A 171 -6.46 11.42 8.35
N ASP A 172 -5.89 12.06 7.32
CA ASP A 172 -6.19 11.75 5.92
C ASP A 172 -5.47 10.46 5.48
N ALA A 173 -4.21 10.30 5.86
CA ALA A 173 -3.44 9.06 5.64
C ALA A 173 -4.17 7.84 6.22
N ALA A 174 -4.70 7.94 7.44
CA ALA A 174 -5.46 6.86 8.09
C ALA A 174 -6.76 6.50 7.34
N GLN A 175 -7.42 7.49 6.73
CA GLN A 175 -8.59 7.25 5.88
C GLN A 175 -8.21 6.54 4.58
N ARG A 176 -7.10 6.95 3.97
CA ARG A 176 -6.57 6.32 2.74
C ARG A 176 -6.12 4.89 2.99
N MET A 177 -5.45 4.60 4.11
CA MET A 177 -5.11 3.24 4.50
C MET A 177 -6.35 2.35 4.62
N ARG A 178 -7.42 2.85 5.24
CA ARG A 178 -8.71 2.13 5.30
C ARG A 178 -9.31 1.92 3.91
N ALA A 179 -9.23 2.91 3.02
CA ALA A 179 -9.71 2.76 1.64
C ALA A 179 -8.93 1.66 0.90
N ILE A 180 -7.60 1.73 0.94
CA ILE A 180 -6.70 0.74 0.34
C ILE A 180 -6.97 -0.67 0.92
N TYR A 181 -7.14 -0.80 2.23
CA TYR A 181 -7.47 -2.06 2.88
C TYR A 181 -8.79 -2.66 2.37
N ASN A 182 -9.81 -1.81 2.14
CA ASN A 182 -11.06 -2.24 1.52
C ASN A 182 -10.89 -2.59 0.04
N ASP A 183 -10.02 -1.91 -0.71
CA ASP A 183 -9.73 -2.23 -2.11
C ASP A 183 -9.10 -3.62 -2.25
N PHE A 184 -8.20 -4.00 -1.34
CA PHE A 184 -7.63 -5.37 -1.31
C PHE A 184 -8.69 -6.44 -1.03
N ALA A 185 -9.57 -6.19 -0.06
CA ALA A 185 -10.69 -7.09 0.22
C ALA A 185 -11.62 -7.21 -1.01
N GLU A 186 -11.91 -6.09 -1.67
CA GLU A 186 -12.78 -6.07 -2.84
C GLU A 186 -12.17 -6.81 -4.05
N HIS A 187 -10.87 -6.69 -4.30
CA HIS A 187 -10.20 -7.45 -5.35
C HIS A 187 -10.43 -8.96 -5.20
N GLU A 188 -10.30 -9.49 -3.98
CA GLU A 188 -10.55 -10.91 -3.71
C GLU A 188 -12.05 -11.26 -3.83
N LEU A 189 -12.95 -10.36 -3.40
CA LEU A 189 -14.40 -10.57 -3.56
C LEU A 189 -14.85 -10.54 -5.02
N VAL A 190 -14.25 -9.69 -5.86
CA VAL A 190 -14.51 -9.69 -7.32
C VAL A 190 -14.15 -11.06 -7.91
N ALA A 191 -12.98 -11.59 -7.57
CA ALA A 191 -12.58 -12.93 -7.97
C ALA A 191 -13.53 -14.00 -7.42
N ALA A 192 -13.92 -13.92 -6.14
CA ALA A 192 -14.85 -14.84 -5.51
C ALA A 192 -16.22 -14.85 -6.22
N ARG A 193 -16.81 -13.68 -6.48
CA ARG A 193 -18.07 -13.50 -7.24
C ARG A 193 -17.97 -14.11 -8.64
N TRP A 194 -16.85 -13.91 -9.32
CA TRP A 194 -16.62 -14.49 -10.64
C TRP A 194 -16.60 -16.02 -10.60
N TYR A 195 -15.96 -16.63 -9.60
CA TYR A 195 -15.97 -18.09 -9.41
C TYR A 195 -17.34 -18.63 -9.04
N VAL A 196 -18.11 -17.94 -8.19
CA VAL A 196 -19.50 -18.30 -7.85
C VAL A 196 -20.36 -18.38 -9.11
N LYS A 197 -20.28 -17.38 -9.99
CA LYS A 197 -21.04 -17.33 -11.26
C LYS A 197 -20.73 -18.51 -12.19
N ARG A 198 -19.54 -19.10 -12.07
CA ARG A 198 -19.08 -20.24 -12.89
C ARG A 198 -19.26 -21.60 -12.21
N GLY A 199 -19.85 -21.64 -11.01
CA GLY A 199 -20.00 -22.88 -10.25
C GLY A 199 -18.70 -23.42 -9.66
N ALA A 200 -17.62 -22.62 -9.65
CA ALA A 200 -16.31 -23.01 -9.12
C ALA A 200 -16.25 -22.76 -7.61
N TYR A 201 -17.06 -23.47 -6.83
CA TYR A 201 -17.31 -23.16 -5.42
C TYR A 201 -16.09 -23.32 -4.51
N VAL A 202 -15.17 -24.24 -4.79
CA VAL A 202 -13.90 -24.36 -4.04
C VAL A 202 -13.05 -23.10 -4.19
N ALA A 203 -12.92 -22.59 -5.43
CA ALA A 203 -12.15 -21.38 -5.70
C ALA A 203 -12.82 -20.14 -5.10
N ALA A 204 -14.15 -20.04 -5.18
CA ALA A 204 -14.92 -18.98 -4.54
C ALA A 204 -14.71 -18.97 -3.01
N ALA A 205 -14.83 -20.14 -2.37
CA ALA A 205 -14.61 -20.28 -0.93
C ALA A 205 -13.18 -19.89 -0.53
N ASN A 206 -12.15 -20.29 -1.30
CA ASN A 206 -10.77 -19.92 -1.01
C ASN A 206 -10.53 -18.41 -1.08
N ARG A 207 -11.11 -17.73 -2.07
CA ARG A 207 -11.01 -16.26 -2.21
C ARG A 207 -11.73 -15.53 -1.07
N ALA A 208 -12.95 -15.96 -0.74
CA ALA A 208 -13.71 -15.38 0.36
C ALA A 208 -13.05 -15.67 1.73
N LYS A 209 -12.46 -16.86 1.92
CA LYS A 209 -11.69 -17.20 3.12
C LYS A 209 -10.51 -16.25 3.30
N TRP A 210 -9.82 -15.89 2.22
CA TRP A 210 -8.72 -14.91 2.28
C TRP A 210 -9.18 -13.56 2.84
N VAL A 211 -10.32 -13.06 2.37
CA VAL A 211 -10.92 -11.82 2.90
C VAL A 211 -11.27 -11.94 4.38
N PHE A 212 -11.92 -13.03 4.76
CA PHE A 212 -12.32 -13.28 6.14
C PHE A 212 -11.11 -13.38 7.09
N GLN A 213 -10.00 -13.96 6.64
CA GLN A 213 -8.81 -14.18 7.46
C GLN A 213 -7.88 -12.96 7.54
N TYR A 214 -7.61 -12.32 6.40
CA TYR A 214 -6.59 -11.27 6.31
C TYR A 214 -7.16 -9.85 6.25
N PHE A 215 -8.46 -9.72 5.95
CA PHE A 215 -9.14 -8.43 5.89
C PHE A 215 -10.35 -8.31 6.85
N PRO A 216 -10.25 -8.74 8.13
CA PRO A 216 -11.38 -8.80 9.06
C PRO A 216 -12.00 -7.43 9.40
N GLN A 217 -11.28 -6.34 9.16
CA GLN A 217 -11.80 -4.99 9.38
C GLN A 217 -12.42 -4.34 8.13
N SER A 218 -12.46 -5.07 7.00
CA SER A 218 -12.97 -4.54 5.76
C SER A 218 -14.49 -4.59 5.72
N GLY A 219 -15.10 -3.68 4.96
CA GLY A 219 -16.53 -3.72 4.65
C GLY A 219 -16.94 -4.94 3.82
N GLY A 220 -15.97 -5.70 3.30
CA GLY A 220 -16.18 -6.91 2.51
C GLY A 220 -16.42 -8.19 3.33
N VAL A 221 -16.15 -8.18 4.64
CA VAL A 221 -16.30 -9.36 5.51
C VAL A 221 -17.70 -9.98 5.47
N PRO A 222 -18.81 -9.22 5.55
CA PRO A 222 -20.15 -9.81 5.52
C PRO A 222 -20.41 -10.59 4.21
N GLU A 223 -19.96 -10.06 3.08
CA GLU A 223 -20.09 -10.74 1.78
C GLU A 223 -19.17 -11.97 1.70
N ALA A 224 -17.94 -11.88 2.22
CA ALA A 224 -17.03 -13.02 2.29
C ALA A 224 -17.66 -14.19 3.06
N ILE A 225 -18.27 -13.92 4.23
CA ILE A 225 -18.96 -14.94 5.02
C ILE A 225 -20.17 -15.50 4.24
N ALA A 226 -20.92 -14.67 3.52
CA ALA A 226 -22.01 -15.13 2.65
C ALA A 226 -21.51 -16.06 1.53
N ILE A 227 -20.44 -15.69 0.83
CA ILE A 227 -19.83 -16.54 -0.21
C ILE A 227 -19.33 -17.85 0.39
N LEU A 228 -18.73 -17.83 1.58
CA LEU A 228 -18.31 -19.04 2.30
C LEU A 228 -19.50 -19.94 2.63
N ALA A 229 -20.56 -19.40 3.22
CA ALA A 229 -21.77 -20.15 3.55
C ALA A 229 -22.38 -20.82 2.31
N TYR A 230 -22.59 -20.06 1.24
CA TYR A 230 -23.17 -20.56 -0.01
C TYR A 230 -22.28 -21.58 -0.72
N SER A 231 -20.98 -21.32 -0.81
CA SER A 231 -20.05 -22.20 -1.52
C SER A 231 -19.93 -23.54 -0.79
N ASN A 232 -19.88 -23.55 0.55
CA ASN A 232 -19.88 -24.78 1.33
C ASN A 232 -21.21 -25.55 1.18
N GLU A 233 -22.35 -24.86 1.14
CA GLU A 233 -23.65 -25.48 0.88
C GLU A 233 -23.68 -26.16 -0.50
N LYS A 234 -23.16 -25.49 -1.54
CA LYS A 234 -23.05 -26.06 -2.90
C LYS A 234 -22.08 -27.22 -3.02
N LEU A 235 -21.10 -27.31 -2.12
CA LEU A 235 -20.16 -28.43 -2.03
C LEU A 235 -20.70 -29.60 -1.19
N GLY A 236 -21.89 -29.46 -0.59
CA GLY A 236 -22.46 -30.47 0.32
C GLY A 236 -21.85 -30.47 1.73
N LEU A 237 -21.07 -29.45 2.08
CA LEU A 237 -20.45 -29.27 3.39
C LEU A 237 -21.43 -28.54 4.32
N THR A 238 -22.52 -29.22 4.66
CA THR A 238 -23.69 -28.63 5.37
C THR A 238 -23.34 -28.06 6.73
N ASP A 239 -22.49 -28.75 7.50
CA ASP A 239 -22.14 -28.31 8.86
C ASP A 239 -21.35 -27.00 8.82
N THR A 240 -20.36 -26.91 7.94
CA THR A 240 -19.57 -25.70 7.72
C THR A 240 -20.43 -24.56 7.16
N ALA A 241 -21.34 -24.86 6.23
CA ALA A 241 -22.27 -23.86 5.71
C ALA A 241 -23.16 -23.29 6.82
N ASN A 242 -23.68 -24.14 7.71
CA ASN A 242 -24.53 -23.74 8.82
C ASN A 242 -23.77 -22.89 9.84
N GLN A 243 -22.50 -23.19 10.13
CA GLN A 243 -21.66 -22.35 10.99
C GLN A 243 -21.54 -20.92 10.45
N TYR A 244 -21.26 -20.75 9.15
CA TYR A 244 -21.21 -19.42 8.54
C TYR A 244 -22.57 -18.74 8.49
N LYS A 245 -23.67 -19.48 8.25
CA LYS A 245 -25.04 -18.94 8.35
C LYS A 245 -25.34 -18.43 9.75
N THR A 246 -24.93 -19.15 10.80
CA THR A 246 -25.07 -18.68 12.19
C THR A 246 -24.30 -17.39 12.41
N LEU A 247 -23.06 -17.28 11.91
CA LEU A 247 -22.30 -16.02 11.99
C LEU A 247 -23.01 -14.85 11.29
N LEU A 248 -23.62 -15.09 10.13
CA LEU A 248 -24.44 -14.09 9.44
C LEU A 248 -25.69 -13.74 10.25
N GLN A 249 -26.39 -14.72 10.84
CA GLN A 249 -27.59 -14.47 11.65
C GLN A 249 -27.30 -13.57 12.85
N ILE A 250 -26.13 -13.76 13.48
CA ILE A 250 -25.67 -12.98 14.62
C ILE A 250 -25.30 -11.55 14.21
N ASN A 251 -24.47 -11.41 13.17
CA ASN A 251 -23.77 -10.14 12.90
C ASN A 251 -24.33 -9.38 11.68
N TYR A 252 -24.84 -10.10 10.69
CA TYR A 252 -25.20 -9.57 9.37
C TYR A 252 -26.50 -10.21 8.81
N PRO A 253 -27.64 -10.14 9.55
CA PRO A 253 -28.86 -10.86 9.20
C PRO A 253 -29.43 -10.49 7.84
N GLN A 254 -29.10 -9.31 7.29
CA GLN A 254 -29.47 -8.88 5.95
C GLN A 254 -28.93 -9.77 4.81
N TYR A 255 -27.91 -10.59 5.08
CA TYR A 255 -27.37 -11.56 4.12
C TYR A 255 -28.11 -12.91 4.14
N LEU A 256 -29.16 -13.04 4.95
CA LEU A 256 -30.02 -14.23 5.00
C LEU A 256 -31.43 -13.89 4.54
N GLY A 257 -32.03 -14.76 3.72
CA GLY A 257 -33.44 -14.74 3.42
C GLY A 257 -34.28 -15.27 4.58
N ALA A 258 -35.59 -14.99 4.58
CA ALA A 258 -36.51 -15.47 5.61
C ALA A 258 -36.57 -17.01 5.73
N ASN A 259 -36.13 -17.71 4.68
CA ASN A 259 -36.02 -19.17 4.62
C ASN A 259 -34.62 -19.70 5.03
N GLY A 260 -33.72 -18.84 5.53
CA GLY A 260 -32.35 -19.20 5.89
C GLY A 260 -31.40 -19.41 4.70
N GLN A 261 -31.82 -19.09 3.47
CA GLN A 261 -30.93 -19.11 2.31
C GLN A 261 -30.02 -17.89 2.29
N VAL A 262 -28.79 -18.09 1.80
CA VAL A 262 -27.80 -17.01 1.73
C VAL A 262 -28.06 -16.11 0.52
N ASN A 263 -28.16 -14.81 0.76
CA ASN A 263 -28.37 -13.81 -0.28
C ASN A 263 -27.02 -13.29 -0.80
N ILE A 264 -26.54 -13.87 -1.91
CA ILE A 264 -25.35 -13.37 -2.65
C ILE A 264 -25.75 -12.43 -3.81
N GLY A 265 -27.05 -12.36 -4.11
CA GLY A 265 -27.58 -11.57 -5.20
C GLY A 265 -27.85 -10.13 -4.80
N ASN A 266 -26.87 -9.24 -5.01
CA ASN A 266 -27.08 -7.98 -5.74
C ASN A 266 -25.74 -7.25 -5.94
N ASN A 267 -25.00 -7.67 -6.99
CA ASN A 267 -23.75 -7.06 -7.48
C ASN A 267 -23.82 -5.51 -7.63
N GLN A 268 -25.02 -4.95 -7.76
CA GLN A 268 -25.28 -3.51 -7.91
C GLN A 268 -25.21 -2.72 -6.58
N SER A 269 -25.44 -3.37 -5.43
CA SER A 269 -25.40 -2.74 -4.10
C SER A 269 -23.96 -2.52 -3.64
N PHE A 270 -23.11 -3.54 -3.83
CA PHE A 270 -21.73 -3.53 -3.36
C PHE A 270 -20.86 -2.54 -4.16
N ALA A 271 -20.93 -2.57 -5.49
CA ALA A 271 -20.21 -1.61 -6.35
C ALA A 271 -20.62 -0.15 -6.09
N LYS A 272 -21.91 0.12 -5.81
CA LYS A 272 -22.37 1.45 -5.41
C LYS A 272 -21.85 1.88 -4.03
N LYS A 273 -21.64 0.93 -3.10
CA LYS A 273 -21.08 1.19 -1.76
C LYS A 273 -19.56 1.41 -1.80
N ALA A 274 -18.84 0.69 -2.66
CA ALA A 274 -17.42 0.92 -2.91
C ALA A 274 -17.16 2.29 -3.57
N LEU A 275 -17.93 2.67 -4.60
CA LEU A 275 -17.77 3.96 -5.30
C LEU A 275 -18.08 5.18 -4.42
N SER A 276 -18.99 5.05 -3.44
CA SER A 276 -19.26 6.14 -2.48
C SER A 276 -18.12 6.32 -1.47
N SER A 277 -17.35 5.25 -1.18
CA SER A 277 -16.18 5.30 -0.31
C SER A 277 -14.96 5.93 -1.01
N VAL A 278 -14.72 5.62 -2.29
CA VAL A 278 -13.62 6.19 -3.09
C VAL A 278 -13.81 7.69 -3.38
N SER A 279 -15.06 8.15 -3.44
CA SER A 279 -15.38 9.57 -3.66
C SER A 279 -15.40 10.42 -2.37
N PHE A 280 -14.97 9.88 -1.22
CA PHE A 280 -14.91 10.57 0.07
C PHE A 280 -16.20 11.36 0.41
N GLY A 281 -17.36 10.85 0.00
CA GLY A 281 -18.65 11.51 0.25
C GLY A 281 -18.94 12.77 -0.60
N ARG A 282 -18.10 13.12 -1.58
CA ARG A 282 -18.32 14.28 -2.48
C ARG A 282 -19.49 14.09 -3.45
N PHE A 283 -19.95 12.86 -3.65
CA PHE A 283 -21.14 12.52 -4.44
C PHE A 283 -22.11 11.69 -3.61
N GLY A 284 -22.80 12.34 -2.66
CA GLY A 284 -23.96 11.79 -1.96
C GLY A 284 -23.68 10.50 -1.18
N ARG A 285 -23.64 10.60 0.16
CA ARG A 285 -23.71 9.42 1.03
C ARG A 285 -24.93 8.58 0.64
N ALA A 286 -24.71 7.31 0.29
CA ALA A 286 -25.78 6.34 0.33
C ALA A 286 -26.35 6.37 1.75
N LYS A 287 -27.65 6.64 1.90
CA LYS A 287 -28.32 6.55 3.20
C LYS A 287 -28.25 5.10 3.63
N ASP A 288 -27.35 4.78 4.55
CA ASP A 288 -27.46 3.58 5.36
C ASP A 288 -28.71 3.77 6.22
N ALA A 289 -29.87 3.33 5.73
CA ALA A 289 -30.88 2.84 6.65
C ALA A 289 -30.31 1.52 7.16
N SER A 290 -29.56 1.56 8.26
CA SER A 290 -29.33 0.40 9.10
C SER A 290 -30.68 -0.01 9.67
N THR A 291 -31.50 -0.67 8.83
CA THR A 291 -32.56 -1.52 9.31
C THR A 291 -31.85 -2.64 10.05
N HIS A 292 -31.63 -2.45 11.34
CA HIS A 292 -31.32 -3.53 12.26
C HIS A 292 -32.51 -4.48 12.22
N GLN A 293 -32.53 -5.41 11.25
CA GLN A 293 -33.37 -6.58 11.39
C GLN A 293 -32.80 -7.34 12.57
N SER A 294 -33.52 -7.34 13.70
CA SER A 294 -33.20 -8.17 14.84
C SER A 294 -33.36 -9.63 14.41
N GLY A 295 -32.28 -10.24 13.92
CA GLY A 295 -32.18 -11.68 13.84
C GLY A 295 -32.38 -12.23 15.25
N GLN A 296 -33.35 -13.12 15.44
CA GLN A 296 -33.47 -13.85 16.69
C GLN A 296 -32.32 -14.86 16.75
N TYR A 297 -31.26 -14.52 17.48
CA TYR A 297 -30.20 -15.44 17.86
C TYR A 297 -30.13 -15.47 19.38
N ASP A 298 -30.24 -16.66 19.97
CA ASP A 298 -30.33 -16.90 21.41
C ASP A 298 -29.03 -17.46 22.03
N GLY A 299 -27.95 -17.55 21.24
CA GLY A 299 -26.64 -18.04 21.69
C GLY A 299 -25.71 -16.96 22.25
N THR A 300 -24.54 -17.38 22.73
CA THR A 300 -23.52 -16.47 23.27
C THR A 300 -22.88 -15.62 22.17
N THR A 301 -22.82 -14.30 22.37
CA THR A 301 -22.21 -13.34 21.45
C THR A 301 -20.90 -12.80 22.02
N ARG A 302 -19.85 -12.72 21.18
CA ARG A 302 -18.59 -12.02 21.51
C ARG A 302 -18.60 -10.64 20.86
N THR A 303 -18.30 -9.59 21.61
CA THR A 303 -18.20 -8.21 21.11
C THR A 303 -17.03 -8.07 20.13
N GLN A 304 -17.28 -7.55 18.92
CA GLN A 304 -16.19 -7.15 18.04
C GLN A 304 -15.52 -5.88 18.58
N ILE A 305 -14.21 -5.94 18.83
CA ILE A 305 -13.42 -4.77 19.22
C ILE A 305 -13.22 -3.90 17.97
N ILE A 306 -13.67 -2.64 18.00
CA ILE A 306 -13.40 -1.67 16.94
C ILE A 306 -11.92 -1.31 17.01
N THR A 307 -11.11 -1.97 16.19
CA THR A 307 -9.67 -1.77 16.15
C THR A 307 -9.31 -0.42 15.54
N SER A 308 -8.37 0.29 16.15
CA SER A 308 -7.90 1.60 15.67
C SER A 308 -7.22 1.47 14.29
N ALA A 309 -7.23 2.53 13.47
CA ALA A 309 -6.59 2.50 12.15
C ALA A 309 -5.08 2.19 12.19
N GLN A 310 -4.44 2.35 13.37
CA GLN A 310 -3.04 2.04 13.63
C GLN A 310 -2.75 0.53 13.66
N GLU A 311 -3.79 -0.30 13.84
CA GLU A 311 -3.67 -1.77 13.93
C GLU A 311 -3.97 -2.45 12.58
N ILE A 312 -4.32 -1.68 11.55
CA ILE A 312 -4.53 -2.21 10.19
C ILE A 312 -3.17 -2.54 9.59
N ALA A 313 -2.95 -3.82 9.30
CA ALA A 313 -1.78 -4.32 8.57
C ALA A 313 -2.23 -5.09 7.32
N LEU A 314 -1.44 -5.00 6.25
CA LEU A 314 -1.66 -5.83 5.06
C LEU A 314 -0.99 -7.20 5.25
N PRO A 315 -1.58 -8.28 4.71
CA PRO A 315 -0.91 -9.58 4.67
C PRO A 315 0.32 -9.54 3.77
N GLU A 316 1.40 -10.21 4.21
CA GLU A 316 2.60 -10.40 3.40
C GLU A 316 2.30 -11.20 2.12
N THR A 317 2.91 -10.83 1.00
CA THR A 317 2.84 -11.60 -0.24
C THR A 317 3.84 -12.74 -0.17
N THR A 318 3.40 -13.95 0.21
CA THR A 318 4.21 -15.15 0.06
C THR A 318 4.36 -15.47 -1.43
N THR A 319 5.45 -14.98 -2.03
CA THR A 319 5.90 -15.41 -3.37
C THR A 319 6.87 -16.57 -3.21
N GLU A 320 6.50 -17.59 -2.45
CA GLU A 320 7.23 -18.86 -2.40
C GLU A 320 6.21 -20.01 -2.34
N ALA A 321 6.07 -20.70 -3.47
CA ALA A 321 5.47 -22.02 -3.51
C ALA A 321 6.41 -23.00 -2.81
N THR A 322 6.35 -23.05 -1.48
CA THR A 322 7.05 -24.09 -0.73
C THR A 322 6.28 -25.38 -0.88
N THR A 323 6.79 -26.28 -1.72
CA THR A 323 6.38 -27.69 -1.81
C THR A 323 6.21 -28.28 -0.41
N PRO A 324 5.10 -28.96 -0.10
CA PRO A 324 4.94 -29.59 1.20
C PRO A 324 5.92 -30.76 1.33
N LYS A 325 6.88 -30.65 2.26
CA LYS A 325 7.62 -31.83 2.74
C LYS A 325 6.61 -32.76 3.41
N THR A 326 6.48 -33.95 2.86
CA THR A 326 5.63 -35.03 3.35
C THR A 326 6.23 -35.57 4.66
N GLY A 327 5.74 -35.06 5.79
CA GLY A 327 5.92 -35.67 7.10
C GLY A 327 4.70 -36.54 7.41
N ASN A 328 4.90 -37.85 7.40
CA ASN A 328 3.88 -38.83 7.73
C ASN A 328 3.57 -38.81 9.24
N THR A 329 2.37 -38.36 9.61
CA THR A 329 1.76 -38.64 10.91
C THR A 329 0.25 -38.72 10.74
N GLY A 330 -0.29 -39.92 10.98
CA GLY A 330 -1.61 -40.21 11.57
C GLY A 330 -2.84 -39.47 11.03
N ASN A 331 -3.73 -40.23 10.40
CA ASN A 331 -5.13 -39.88 10.17
C ASN A 331 -5.81 -39.29 11.43
N THR A 332 -5.99 -37.98 11.46
CA THR A 332 -7.16 -37.33 12.07
C THR A 332 -7.58 -36.15 11.21
N ARG A 333 -8.76 -36.26 10.58
CA ARG A 333 -9.38 -35.14 9.84
C ARG A 333 -9.94 -34.14 10.84
N HIS A 334 -9.10 -33.20 11.28
CA HIS A 334 -9.56 -32.01 11.99
C HIS A 334 -9.95 -30.95 10.95
N ILE A 335 -11.24 -30.90 10.57
CA ILE A 335 -11.82 -29.79 9.82
C ILE A 335 -12.44 -28.85 10.86
N GLY A 336 -11.57 -28.13 11.57
CA GLY A 336 -11.93 -27.08 12.51
C GLY A 336 -11.54 -25.71 11.95
N LEU A 337 -12.21 -24.65 12.39
CA LEU A 337 -12.16 -23.28 11.86
C LEU A 337 -10.77 -22.60 11.92
N GLY A 338 -9.72 -23.26 12.45
CA GLY A 338 -8.38 -22.67 12.58
C GLY A 338 -8.40 -21.38 13.41
N LEU A 339 -9.29 -21.31 14.41
CA LEU A 339 -9.21 -20.30 15.45
C LEU A 339 -8.10 -20.70 16.43
N PRO A 340 -7.35 -19.76 17.03
CA PRO A 340 -6.41 -20.06 18.09
C PRO A 340 -7.13 -20.79 19.23
N ASP A 341 -6.61 -21.94 19.66
CA ASP A 341 -7.18 -22.68 20.79
C ASP A 341 -7.04 -21.83 22.06
N ASP A 342 -8.14 -21.72 22.81
CA ASP A 342 -8.21 -21.07 24.11
C ASP A 342 -7.34 -21.85 25.13
N GLU A 343 -6.08 -21.45 25.33
CA GLU A 343 -5.39 -21.75 26.59
C GLU A 343 -5.81 -20.73 27.65
N ALA A 344 -6.88 -21.07 28.35
CA ALA A 344 -7.17 -20.52 29.66
C ALA A 344 -6.14 -21.05 30.67
N GLN A 345 -5.22 -20.19 31.12
CA GLN A 345 -4.76 -20.22 32.50
C GLN A 345 -5.40 -19.07 33.27
N VAL A 346 -6.60 -19.35 33.79
CA VAL A 346 -7.12 -18.68 34.97
C VAL A 346 -6.26 -19.13 36.14
N GLY A 347 -5.48 -18.21 36.71
CA GLY A 347 -4.56 -18.50 37.80
C GLY A 347 -4.14 -17.25 38.56
N ASN A 348 -5.07 -16.76 39.39
CA ASN A 348 -4.82 -16.06 40.65
C ASN A 348 -4.93 -14.52 40.66
N ILE A 349 -6.11 -14.08 41.10
CA ILE A 349 -6.38 -12.82 41.78
C ILE A 349 -5.79 -12.86 43.19
N SER A 350 -4.80 -12.01 43.52
CA SER A 350 -4.70 -11.43 44.87
C SER A 350 -3.66 -10.31 44.96
N GLN A 351 -4.14 -9.16 45.43
CA GLN A 351 -3.45 -8.20 46.31
C GLN A 351 -2.49 -7.18 45.68
N THR A 352 -3.02 -5.97 45.50
CA THR A 352 -2.36 -4.73 45.98
C THR A 352 -1.95 -4.91 47.45
N PRO A 353 -0.76 -4.44 47.90
CA PRO A 353 -0.62 -3.01 48.21
C PRO A 353 0.81 -2.39 48.13
N ARG A 354 0.93 -1.21 47.53
CA ARG A 354 1.37 0.08 48.10
C ARG A 354 1.83 1.03 47.01
#